data_AF-A0A2G3JEP5-F1
#
_entry.id   AF-A0A2G3JEP5-F1
#
_cell.length_a   1.000
_cell.length_b   1.000
_cell.length_c   1.000
_cell.angle_alpha   90.00
_cell.angle_beta   90.00
_cell.angle_gamma   90.00
#
_symmetry.space_group_name_H-M   'P 1'
#
loop_
_entity.id
_entity.type
_entity.pdbx_description
1 polymer ?
#
loop_
_entity_poly.entity_id
_entity_poly.type
_entity_poly.pdbx_seq_one_letter_code
_entity_poly.pdbx_strand_id
1 'polypeptide(L)' 'MENTPLQALFTSDIGLLSLFTIFFVLGMAVYIFFYVRRKVSEDTVAHLKALDKNTSK' A
#
# COMPACT_ATOMS: atom_id res chain seq x y z
N MET A 1 7.01 -22.76 34.71
CA MET A 1 7.20 -23.06 33.28
C MET A 1 7.07 -21.75 32.54
N GLU A 2 8.03 -21.45 31.68
CA GLU A 2 8.28 -20.14 31.10
C GLU A 2 7.11 -19.69 30.21
N ASN A 3 6.31 -18.74 30.69
CA ASN A 3 5.28 -18.08 29.90
C ASN A 3 5.95 -17.12 28.91
N THR A 4 6.49 -17.68 27.83
CA THR A 4 7.06 -16.87 26.75
C THR A 4 5.95 -16.01 26.13
N PRO A 5 5.99 -14.67 26.27
CA PRO A 5 4.94 -13.79 25.76
C PRO A 5 4.78 -13.90 24.24
N LEU A 6 5.80 -14.42 23.56
CA LEU A 6 5.78 -14.68 22.13
C LEU A 6 4.89 -15.88 21.75
N GLN A 7 4.80 -16.94 22.56
CA GLN A 7 3.86 -18.04 22.29
C GLN A 7 2.40 -17.58 22.45
N ALA A 8 2.10 -16.71 23.42
CA ALA A 8 0.78 -16.11 23.52
C ALA A 8 0.45 -15.22 22.30
N LEU A 9 1.43 -14.51 21.74
CA LEU A 9 1.23 -13.66 20.56
C LEU A 9 1.02 -14.45 19.26
N PHE A 10 1.71 -15.58 19.09
CA PHE A 10 1.66 -16.38 17.86
C PHE A 10 0.67 -17.55 17.91
N THR A 11 0.32 -18.06 19.10
CA THR A 11 -0.55 -19.24 19.27
C THR A 11 -1.95 -18.87 19.78
N SER A 12 -2.17 -17.65 20.26
CA SER A 12 -3.52 -17.19 20.66
C SER A 12 -4.28 -16.62 19.47
N ASP A 13 -5.56 -17.00 19.33
CA ASP A 13 -6.47 -16.57 18.25
C ASP A 13 -6.52 -15.04 18.08
N ILE A 14 -6.40 -14.32 19.20
CA ILE A 14 -6.40 -12.85 19.25
C ILE A 14 -5.10 -12.26 18.69
N GLY A 15 -3.95 -12.88 18.97
CA GLY A 15 -2.65 -12.41 18.51
C GLY A 15 -2.53 -12.51 16.99
N LEU A 16 -2.94 -13.65 16.42
CA LEU A 16 -2.90 -13.86 14.98
C LEU A 16 -3.86 -12.96 14.20
N LEU A 17 -5.08 -12.73 14.71
CA LEU A 17 -6.06 -11.81 14.10
C LEU A 17 -5.54 -10.37 14.07
N SER A 18 -4.91 -9.92 15.17
CA SER A 18 -4.33 -8.57 15.24
C SER A 18 -3.16 -8.41 14.25
N LEU A 19 -2.30 -9.42 14.15
CA LEU A 19 -1.16 -9.42 13.24
C LEU A 19 -1.63 -9.42 11.78
N PHE A 20 -2.64 -10.23 11.45
CA PHE A 20 -3.26 -10.24 10.12
C PHE A 20 -3.84 -8.86 9.76
N THR A 21 -4.52 -8.22 10.71
CA THR A 21 -5.10 -6.89 10.49
C THR A 21 -4.01 -5.86 10.21
N ILE A 22 -2.92 -5.86 10.96
CA ILE A 22 -1.77 -4.96 10.74
C ILE A 22 -1.18 -5.19 9.34
N PHE A 23 -0.93 -6.45 8.96
CA PHE A 23 -0.43 -6.78 7.62
C PHE A 23 -1.39 -6.34 6.51
N PHE A 24 -2.70 -6.51 6.70
CA PHE A 24 -3.71 -6.09 5.75
C PHE A 24 -3.70 -4.57 5.55
N VAL A 25 -3.66 -3.80 6.63
CA VAL A 25 -3.59 -2.33 6.58
C VAL A 25 -2.30 -1.86 5.91
N LEU A 26 -1.16 -2.45 6.26
CA LEU A 26 0.13 -2.14 5.62
C LEU A 26 0.11 -2.48 4.13
N GLY A 27 -0.46 -3.62 3.74
CA GLY A 27 -0.63 -4.01 2.35
C GLY A 27 -1.48 -3.02 1.56
N MET A 28 -2.60 -2.58 2.13
CA MET A 28 -3.47 -1.57 1.53
C MET A 28 -2.78 -0.21 1.40
N ALA A 29 -1.99 0.21 2.39
CA ALA A 29 -1.24 1.46 2.32
C ALA A 29 -0.23 1.45 1.16
N VAL A 30 0.52 0.36 1.00
CA VAL A 30 1.46 0.20 -0.12
C VAL A 30 0.71 0.11 -1.46
N TYR A 31 -0.39 -0.63 -1.50
CA TYR A 31 -1.22 -0.78 -2.69
C TYR A 31 -1.73 0.58 -3.18
N ILE A 32 -2.30 1.39 -2.29
CA ILE A 32 -2.81 2.72 -2.62
C ILE A 32 -1.67 3.63 -3.07
N PHE A 33 -0.52 3.62 -2.39
CA PHE A 33 0.64 4.41 -2.79
C PHE A 33 1.10 4.09 -4.22
N PHE A 34 1.19 2.81 -4.57
CA PHE A 34 1.54 2.38 -5.92
C PHE A 34 0.45 2.72 -6.94
N TYR A 35 -0.82 2.50 -6.58
CA TYR A 35 -1.97 2.80 -7.43
C TYR A 35 -2.03 4.28 -7.80
N VAL A 36 -1.91 5.16 -6.81
CA VAL A 36 -1.92 6.62 -6.99
C VAL A 36 -0.72 7.05 -7.82
N ARG A 37 0.51 6.56 -7.53
CA ARG A 37 1.69 6.90 -8.34
C ARG A 37 1.53 6.52 -9.81
N ARG A 38 0.98 5.34 -10.09
CA ARG A 38 0.74 4.89 -11.47
C ARG A 38 -0.31 5.76 -12.16
N LYS A 39 -1.42 6.08 -11.48
CA LYS A 39 -2.50 6.90 -12.04
C LYS A 39 -2.09 8.35 -12.28
N VAL A 40 -1.39 8.96 -11.33
CA VAL A 40 -0.85 10.31 -11.49
C VAL A 40 0.16 10.36 -12.64
N SER A 41 1.00 9.34 -12.80
CA SER A 41 1.94 9.30 -13.93
C SER A 41 1.23 9.21 -15.28
N GLU A 42 0.13 8.46 -15.40
CA GLU A 42 -0.66 8.38 -16.63
C GLU A 42 -1.29 9.75 -16.98
N ASP A 43 -1.89 10.43 -15.99
CA ASP A 43 -2.51 11.75 -16.19
C ASP A 43 -1.47 12.85 -16.49
N THR A 44 -0.34 12.83 -15.78
CA THR A 44 0.73 13.83 -15.98
C THR A 44 1.35 13.68 -17.37
N VAL A 45 1.60 12.44 -17.81
CA VAL A 45 2.17 12.19 -19.14
C VAL A 45 1.18 12.52 -20.26
N ALA A 46 -0.10 12.21 -20.09
CA ALA A 46 -1.14 12.57 -21.06
C ALA A 46 -1.30 14.09 -21.19
N HIS A 47 -1.26 14.81 -20.07
CA HIS A 47 -1.38 16.27 -20.07
C HIS A 47 -0.14 16.96 -20.67
N LEU A 48 1.07 16.49 -20.36
CA LEU A 48 2.31 16.99 -20.96
C LEU A 48 2.34 16.77 -22.48
N LYS A 49 1.83 15.64 -22.97
CA LYS A 49 1.76 15.34 -24.41
C LYS A 49 0.78 16.26 -25.15
N ALA A 50 -0.26 16.74 -24.47
CA ALA A 50 -1.22 17.69 -25.03
C ALA A 50 -0.64 19.11 -25.12
N LEU A 51 0.24 19.51 -24.20
CA LEU A 51 0.92 20.82 -24.21
C LEU A 51 2.00 20.91 -25.30
N ASP A 52 2.76 19.84 -25.51
CA ASP A 52 3.76 19.75 -26.60
C ASP A 52 3.11 19.89 -27.98
N LYS A 53 1.96 19.23 -28.20
CA LYS A 53 1.25 19.26 -29.48
C LYS A 53 0.66 20.63 -29.83
N ASN A 54 0.28 21.45 -28.86
CA ASN A 54 -0.29 22.78 -29.09
C ASN A 54 0.81 23.83 -29.35
N THR A 55 1.95 23.71 -28.67
CA THR A 55 3.10 24.62 -28.84
C THR A 55 3.81 24.44 -30.19
N SER A 56 3.68 23.27 -30.83
CA SER A 56 4.26 22.98 -32.15
C SER A 56 3.37 23.40 -33.34
N LYS A 57 2.16 23.93 -33.09
CA LYS A 57 1.23 24.42 -34.12
C LYS A 57 1.30 25.93 -34.27
#